data_AF-A0AA86MK90-F1
#
_entry.id   AF-A0AA86MK90-F1
#
_cell.length_a   1.000
_cell.length_b   1.000
_cell.length_c   1.000
_cell.angle_alpha   90.00
_cell.angle_beta   90.00
_cell.angle_gamma   90.00
#
_symmetry.space_group_name_H-M   'P 1'
#
loop_
_entity.id
_entity.type
_entity.pdbx_description
1 polymer ?
#
loop_
_entity_poly.entity_id
_entity_poly.type
_entity_poly.pdbx_seq_one_letter_code
_entity_poly.pdbx_strand_id
1 'polypeptide(L)'
;MKKELIFKLIELYCYVSAIYDSRLAHSVQRFSNNCSPKFTDEEIITIYLWATLQKQYTKKDVYKYAVNYLLEYFPNIPSYQAFNNRLNNLHEAFRELVCILTSIFTNEFSTTTENIVDSLPIALAQCRQLK
;
A
#
# COMPACT_ATOMS: atom_id res chain seq x y z
N MET A 1 12.47 18.63 -11.21
CA MET A 1 11.65 17.45 -11.57
C MET A 1 12.20 16.11 -11.08
N LYS A 2 13.42 15.67 -11.45
CA LYS A 2 13.98 14.38 -10.94
C LYS A 2 14.21 14.36 -9.41
N LYS A 3 14.69 15.47 -8.81
CA LYS A 3 14.95 15.57 -7.36
C LYS A 3 13.71 15.34 -6.49
N GLU A 4 12.56 15.90 -6.87
CA GLU A 4 11.31 15.75 -6.08
C GLU A 4 10.83 14.30 -6.04
N LEU A 5 10.97 13.56 -7.15
CA LEU A 5 10.62 12.14 -7.19
C LEU A 5 11.52 11.31 -6.27
N ILE A 6 12.81 11.65 -6.19
CA ILE A 6 13.76 10.98 -5.30
C ILE A 6 13.37 11.23 -3.84
N PHE A 7 13.04 12.47 -3.47
CA PHE A 7 12.60 12.76 -2.10
C PHE A 7 11.33 11.98 -1.72
N LYS A 8 10.35 11.89 -2.64
CA LYS A 8 9.15 11.08 -2.43
C LYS A 8 9.45 9.58 -2.31
N LEU A 9 10.42 9.06 -3.06
CA LEU A 9 10.85 7.67 -2.95
C LEU A 9 11.54 7.40 -1.60
N ILE A 10 12.40 8.32 -1.15
CA ILE A 10 13.07 8.25 0.15
C ILE A 10 12.03 8.32 1.28
N GLU A 11 11.08 9.26 1.18
CA GLU A 11 10.00 9.40 2.15
C GLU A 11 9.16 8.12 2.26
N LEU A 12 8.79 7.52 1.11
CA LEU A 12 8.10 6.24 1.09
C LEU A 12 8.92 5.13 1.74
N TYR A 13 10.22 5.04 1.43
CA TYR A 13 11.10 4.03 2.03
C TYR A 13 11.19 4.19 3.55
N CYS A 14 11.40 5.42 4.04
CA CYS A 14 11.45 5.71 5.47
C CYS A 14 10.12 5.34 6.17
N TYR A 15 8.98 5.64 5.53
CA TYR A 15 7.67 5.28 6.05
C TYR A 15 7.47 3.76 6.14
N VAL A 16 7.81 3.03 5.07
CA VAL A 16 7.74 1.56 5.05
C VAL A 16 8.66 0.96 6.11
N SER A 17 9.89 1.45 6.24
CA SER A 17 10.85 0.99 7.24
C SER A 17 10.34 1.19 8.67
N ALA A 18 9.78 2.36 8.99
CA ALA A 18 9.22 2.62 10.33
C ALA A 18 8.04 1.70 10.68
N ILE A 19 7.17 1.40 9.70
CA ILE A 19 6.06 0.46 9.90
C ILE A 19 6.58 -0.98 9.98
N TYR A 20 7.63 -1.30 9.23
CA TYR A 20 8.20 -2.64 9.23
C TYR A 20 8.78 -2.99 10.58
N ASP A 21 9.63 -2.12 11.13
CA ASP A 21 10.28 -2.33 12.43
C ASP A 21 9.27 -2.40 13.58
N SER A 22 8.18 -1.64 13.50
CA SER A 22 7.19 -1.57 14.59
C SER A 22 6.14 -2.69 14.54
N ARG A 23 5.77 -3.19 13.35
CA ARG A 23 4.63 -4.09 13.20
C ARG A 23 4.85 -5.23 12.20
N LEU A 24 5.37 -4.95 11.01
CA LEU A 24 5.39 -5.95 9.93
C LEU A 24 6.45 -7.02 10.13
N ALA A 25 7.57 -6.72 10.80
CA ALA A 25 8.64 -7.69 11.04
C ALA A 25 8.13 -8.96 11.75
N HIS A 26 7.13 -8.81 12.63
CA HIS A 26 6.48 -9.93 13.32
C HIS A 26 5.71 -10.88 12.40
N SER A 27 5.16 -10.38 11.28
CA SER A 27 4.38 -11.21 10.35
C SER A 27 5.22 -11.89 9.26
N VAL A 28 6.50 -11.52 9.12
CA VAL A 28 7.39 -12.02 8.05
C VAL A 28 8.68 -12.66 8.60
N GLN A 29 8.63 -13.23 9.79
CA GLN A 29 9.82 -13.79 10.42
C GLN A 29 10.35 -15.01 9.64
N ARG A 30 11.65 -15.01 9.34
CA ARG A 30 12.34 -16.10 8.64
C ARG A 30 13.02 -17.02 9.65
N PHE A 31 12.75 -18.32 9.57
CA PHE A 31 13.38 -19.34 10.43
C PHE A 31 14.49 -20.14 9.73
N SER A 32 15.04 -19.62 8.62
CA SER A 32 16.08 -20.31 7.84
C SER A 32 17.46 -19.65 8.01
N ASN A 33 18.52 -20.35 7.59
CA ASN A 33 19.89 -19.82 7.59
C ASN A 33 20.06 -18.53 6.76
N ASN A 34 19.12 -18.23 5.85
CA ASN A 34 19.06 -16.98 5.10
C ASN A 34 18.10 -15.98 5.76
N CYS A 35 18.25 -15.79 7.08
CA CYS A 35 17.38 -14.93 7.89
C CYS A 35 17.59 -13.44 7.57
N SER A 36 18.80 -13.05 7.15
CA SER A 36 19.17 -11.65 6.84
C SER A 36 19.63 -11.50 5.38
N PRO A 37 18.68 -11.40 4.42
CA PRO A 37 19.03 -11.22 3.01
C PRO A 37 19.61 -9.82 2.74
N LYS A 38 20.58 -9.70 1.81
CA LYS A 38 21.18 -8.40 1.40
C LYS A 38 20.18 -7.42 0.79
N PHE A 39 19.18 -7.95 0.11
CA PHE A 39 18.01 -7.21 -0.33
C PHE A 39 16.93 -7.47 0.70
N THR A 40 16.36 -6.45 1.29
CA THR A 40 15.48 -6.49 2.44
C THR A 40 14.01 -6.59 2.01
N ASP A 41 13.12 -6.92 2.94
CA ASP A 41 11.69 -7.06 2.62
C ASP A 41 11.03 -5.68 2.52
N GLU A 42 11.55 -4.69 3.24
CA GLU A 42 11.23 -3.26 3.18
C GLU A 42 11.50 -2.70 1.78
N GLU A 43 12.64 -3.04 1.18
CA GLU A 43 12.96 -2.66 -0.20
C GLU A 43 11.95 -3.25 -1.20
N ILE A 44 11.50 -4.49 -1.00
CA ILE A 44 10.48 -5.12 -1.86
C ILE A 44 9.15 -4.40 -1.76
N ILE A 45 8.69 -4.14 -0.53
CA ILE A 45 7.43 -3.43 -0.29
C ILE A 45 7.49 -2.04 -0.92
N THR A 46 8.60 -1.32 -0.70
CA THR A 46 8.81 0.02 -1.26
C THR A 46 8.76 0.01 -2.78
N ILE A 47 9.48 -0.91 -3.43
CA ILE A 47 9.48 -1.05 -4.90
C ILE A 47 8.08 -1.37 -5.41
N TYR A 48 7.36 -2.28 -4.76
CA TYR A 48 6.02 -2.68 -5.18
C TYR A 48 5.03 -1.52 -5.09
N LEU A 49 5.01 -0.81 -3.96
CA LEU A 49 4.15 0.37 -3.76
C LEU A 49 4.51 1.48 -4.74
N TRP A 50 5.79 1.80 -4.87
CA TRP A 50 6.26 2.85 -5.78
C TRP A 50 5.90 2.55 -7.24
N ALA A 51 6.17 1.33 -7.71
CA ALA A 51 5.83 0.94 -9.08
C ALA A 51 4.31 0.96 -9.33
N THR A 52 3.50 0.60 -8.32
CA THR A 52 2.04 0.69 -8.39
C THR A 52 1.58 2.14 -8.54
N LEU A 53 2.19 3.09 -7.82
CA LEU A 53 1.94 4.53 -8.00
C LEU A 53 2.30 5.02 -9.41
N GLN A 54 3.26 4.37 -10.07
CA GLN A 54 3.65 4.61 -11.45
C GLN A 54 2.85 3.78 -12.46
N LYS A 55 1.67 3.29 -12.05
CA LYS A 55 0.71 2.51 -12.86
C LYS A 55 1.25 1.18 -13.39
N GLN A 56 2.21 0.58 -12.70
CA GLN A 56 2.70 -0.77 -12.99
C GLN A 56 1.94 -1.76 -12.11
N TYR A 57 0.95 -2.45 -12.68
CA TYR A 57 0.05 -3.30 -11.89
C TYR A 57 0.40 -4.78 -11.91
N THR A 58 1.13 -5.24 -12.93
CA THR A 58 1.54 -6.65 -13.00
C THR A 58 2.88 -6.85 -12.31
N LYS A 59 3.10 -8.01 -11.68
CA LYS A 59 4.37 -8.35 -11.01
C LYS A 59 5.56 -8.26 -11.97
N LYS A 60 5.34 -8.59 -13.24
CA LYS A 60 6.36 -8.51 -14.30
C LYS A 60 6.69 -7.06 -14.64
N ASP A 61 5.68 -6.20 -14.74
CA ASP A 61 5.89 -4.78 -15.04
C ASP A 61 6.55 -4.05 -13.86
N VAL A 62 6.14 -4.37 -12.62
CA VAL A 62 6.81 -3.88 -11.40
C VAL A 62 8.29 -4.22 -11.41
N TYR A 63 8.63 -5.49 -11.66
CA TYR A 63 10.03 -5.92 -11.69
C TYR A 63 10.81 -5.23 -12.83
N LYS A 64 10.23 -5.16 -14.03
CA LYS A 64 10.87 -4.48 -15.18
C LYS A 64 11.10 -3.00 -14.89
N TYR A 65 10.13 -2.34 -14.26
CA TYR A 65 10.25 -0.95 -13.83
C TYR A 65 11.39 -0.78 -12.81
N ALA A 66 11.46 -1.65 -11.80
CA ALA A 66 12.49 -1.59 -10.77
C ALA A 66 13.90 -1.72 -11.36
N VAL A 67 14.13 -2.71 -12.22
CA VAL A 67 15.43 -2.92 -12.87
C VAL A 67 15.81 -1.76 -13.79
N ASN A 68 14.84 -1.15 -14.49
CA ASN A 68 15.13 -0.08 -15.45
C ASN A 68 15.34 1.28 -14.80
N TYR A 69 14.64 1.58 -13.69
CA TYR A 69 14.57 2.93 -13.14
C TYR A 69 15.00 3.05 -11.67
N LEU A 70 15.03 1.95 -10.93
CA LEU A 70 15.30 1.96 -9.49
C LEU A 70 16.62 1.28 -9.10
N LEU A 71 17.36 0.72 -10.06
CA LEU A 71 18.61 -0.01 -9.81
C LEU A 71 19.69 0.85 -9.14
N GLU A 72 19.72 2.16 -9.42
CA GLU A 72 20.63 3.11 -8.77
C GLU A 72 20.35 3.24 -7.26
N TYR A 73 19.09 3.10 -6.85
CA TYR A 73 18.68 3.21 -5.44
C TYR A 73 18.64 1.86 -4.73
N PHE A 74 18.37 0.78 -5.46
CA PHE A 74 18.31 -0.59 -4.95
C PHE A 74 19.28 -1.48 -5.76
N PRO A 75 20.58 -1.48 -5.44
CA PRO A 75 21.59 -2.16 -6.24
C PRO A 75 21.50 -3.70 -6.16
N ASN A 76 20.88 -4.23 -5.10
CA ASN A 76 20.83 -5.66 -4.81
C ASN A 76 19.54 -6.34 -5.29
N ILE A 77 18.82 -5.77 -6.26
CA ILE A 77 17.61 -6.39 -6.81
C ILE A 77 17.93 -7.81 -7.31
N PRO A 78 17.26 -8.85 -6.77
CA PRO A 78 17.55 -10.23 -7.12
C PRO A 78 16.90 -10.60 -8.46
N SER A 79 17.06 -11.84 -8.91
CA SER A 79 16.39 -12.33 -10.11
C SER A 79 14.85 -12.21 -10.00
N TYR A 80 14.17 -12.11 -11.14
CA TYR A 80 12.70 -12.05 -11.17
C TYR A 80 12.02 -13.15 -10.37
N GLN A 81 12.53 -14.38 -10.45
CA GLN A 81 11.99 -15.51 -9.70
C GLN A 81 12.14 -15.32 -8.19
N ALA A 82 13.32 -14.90 -7.72
CA ALA A 82 13.58 -14.65 -6.32
C ALA A 82 12.79 -13.45 -5.79
N PHE A 83 12.69 -12.37 -6.58
CA PHE A 83 11.87 -11.20 -6.27
C PHE A 83 10.40 -11.59 -6.10
N ASN A 84 9.83 -12.29 -7.09
CA ASN A 84 8.42 -12.67 -7.08
C ASN A 84 8.12 -13.66 -5.94
N ASN A 85 8.99 -14.64 -5.69
CA ASN A 85 8.83 -15.57 -4.57
C ASN A 85 8.73 -14.81 -3.23
N ARG A 86 9.66 -13.88 -3.00
CA ARG A 86 9.65 -13.06 -1.78
C ARG A 86 8.43 -12.15 -1.69
N LEU A 87 8.05 -11.51 -2.79
CA LEU A 87 6.84 -10.68 -2.84
C LEU A 87 5.58 -11.48 -2.45
N ASN A 88 5.47 -12.73 -2.90
CA ASN A 88 4.34 -13.60 -2.54
C ASN A 88 4.35 -14.00 -1.06
N ASN A 89 5.53 -14.14 -0.45
CA ASN A 89 5.66 -14.44 0.98
C ASN A 89 5.34 -13.23 1.87
N LEU A 90 5.27 -12.02 1.30
CA LEU A 90 4.92 -10.78 2.02
C LEU A 90 3.41 -10.51 2.07
N HIS A 91 2.56 -11.46 1.66
CA HIS A 91 1.10 -11.28 1.66
C HIS A 91 0.55 -10.87 3.04
N GLU A 92 1.09 -11.44 4.11
CA GLU A 92 0.69 -11.13 5.48
C GLU A 92 1.07 -9.70 5.88
N ALA A 93 2.27 -9.27 5.48
CA ALA A 93 2.71 -7.88 5.67
C ALA A 93 1.81 -6.89 4.91
N PHE A 94 1.43 -7.21 3.68
CA PHE A 94 0.51 -6.36 2.92
C PHE A 94 -0.87 -6.28 3.57
N ARG A 95 -1.37 -7.38 4.15
CA ARG A 95 -2.63 -7.34 4.91
C ARG A 95 -2.53 -6.39 6.10
N GLU A 96 -1.50 -6.54 6.93
CA GLU A 96 -1.29 -5.67 8.10
C GLU A 96 -1.10 -4.21 7.70
N LEU A 97 -0.33 -3.95 6.63
CA LEU A 97 -0.13 -2.60 6.09
C LEU A 97 -1.45 -1.97 5.65
N VAL A 98 -2.33 -2.71 4.97
CA VAL A 98 -3.66 -2.23 4.58
C VAL A 98 -4.52 -1.94 5.82
N CYS A 99 -4.48 -2.79 6.84
CA CYS A 99 -5.20 -2.55 8.10
C CYS A 99 -4.73 -1.26 8.80
N ILE A 100 -3.42 -1.04 8.89
CA ILE A 100 -2.83 0.17 9.47
C ILE A 100 -3.28 1.41 8.69
N LEU A 101 -3.10 1.41 7.36
CA LEU A 101 -3.49 2.54 6.52
C LEU A 101 -4.98 2.84 6.64
N THR A 102 -5.83 1.81 6.57
CA THR A 102 -7.29 1.97 6.69
C THR A 102 -7.65 2.59 8.04
N SER A 103 -7.02 2.17 9.14
CA SER A 103 -7.28 2.73 10.47
C SER A 103 -6.92 4.20 10.59
N ILE A 104 -5.81 4.62 9.96
CA ILE A 104 -5.40 6.02 9.89
C ILE A 104 -6.44 6.83 9.13
N PHE A 105 -6.81 6.38 7.93
CA PHE A 105 -7.84 7.04 7.11
C PHE A 105 -9.18 7.13 7.85
N THR A 106 -9.67 6.06 8.48
CA THR A 106 -10.97 6.09 9.18
C THR A 106 -10.97 7.08 10.35
N ASN A 107 -9.88 7.20 11.09
CA ASN A 107 -9.79 8.15 12.19
C ASN A 107 -9.84 9.60 11.67
N GLU A 108 -9.22 9.91 10.53
CA GLU A 108 -9.26 11.24 9.92
C GLU A 108 -10.66 11.65 9.43
N PHE A 109 -11.50 10.69 9.02
CA PHE A 109 -12.87 10.98 8.53
C PHE A 109 -13.97 10.77 9.58
N SER A 110 -13.69 10.07 10.68
CA SER A 110 -14.68 9.74 11.72
C SER A 110 -15.19 10.93 12.54
N THR A 111 -14.53 12.10 12.48
CA THR A 111 -14.97 13.31 13.20
C THR A 111 -16.05 14.09 12.48
N THR A 112 -16.33 13.78 11.20
CA THR A 112 -17.35 14.46 10.41
C THR A 112 -18.55 13.54 10.22
N THR A 113 -19.36 13.37 11.28
CA THR A 113 -20.74 12.89 11.12
C THR A 113 -21.59 14.01 10.54
N GLU A 114 -21.38 14.33 9.25
CA GLU A 114 -22.36 15.11 8.49
C GLU A 114 -23.55 14.19 8.21
N ASN A 115 -24.47 14.13 9.16
CA ASN A 115 -25.78 13.55 8.94
C ASN A 115 -26.53 14.41 7.92
N ILE A 116 -26.35 14.10 6.63
CA ILE A 116 -27.19 14.67 5.57
C ILE A 116 -28.58 14.04 5.75
N VAL A 117 -29.45 14.75 6.47
CA VAL A 117 -30.87 14.45 6.54
C VAL A 117 -31.50 15.00 5.26
N ASP A 118 -31.90 14.12 4.36
CA ASP A 118 -32.66 14.50 3.17
C ASP A 118 -34.07 14.94 3.58
N SER A 119 -34.33 16.24 3.54
CA SER A 119 -35.63 16.83 3.83
C SER A 119 -36.55 16.83 2.61
N LEU A 120 -36.64 15.71 1.89
CA LEU A 120 -37.70 15.54 0.89
C LEU A 120 -39.04 15.32 1.62
N PRO A 121 -40.05 16.18 1.39
CA PRO A 121 -41.35 16.00 2.03
C PRO A 121 -42.06 14.76 1.48
N ILE A 122 -42.62 13.94 2.39
CA ILE A 122 -43.48 12.82 2.02
C ILE A 122 -44.77 13.40 1.41
N ALA A 123 -44.96 13.20 0.11
CA ALA A 123 -46.20 13.58 -0.56
C ALA A 123 -47.35 12.70 -0.07
N LEU A 124 -48.23 13.25 0.77
CA LEU A 124 -49.48 12.60 1.15
C LEU A 124 -50.46 12.67 -0.02
N ALA A 125 -50.77 11.53 -0.62
CA ALA A 125 -51.78 11.44 -1.67
C ALA A 125 -53.16 11.85 -1.12
N GLN A 126 -53.80 12.84 -1.74
CA GLN A 126 -55.16 13.24 -1.39
C GLN A 126 -56.15 12.16 -1.84
N CYS A 127 -56.90 11.59 -0.89
CA CYS A 127 -58.02 10.71 -1.17
C CYS A 127 -59.18 11.54 -1.74
N ARG A 128 -59.51 11.34 -3.02
CA ARG A 128 -60.58 12.03 -3.72
C ARG A 128 -61.93 11.42 -3.29
N GLN A 129 -62.72 12.12 -2.49
CA GLN A 129 -64.10 11.73 -2.23
C GLN A 129 -64.92 11.98 -3.50
N LEU A 130 -65.30 10.89 -4.16
CA LEU A 130 -66.27 10.91 -5.25
C LEU A 130 -67.65 11.27 -4.64
N LYS A 131 -68.27 12.33 -5.17
CA LYS A 131 -69.69 12.64 -4.93
C LYS A 131 -70.56 11.83 -5.87
#